data_AF-A0A957CF33-F1
#
_entry.id   AF-A0A957CF33-F1
#
_cell.length_a   1.000
_cell.length_b   1.000
_cell.length_c   1.000
_cell.angle_alpha   90.00
_cell.angle_beta   90.00
_cell.angle_gamma   90.00
#
_symmetry.space_group_name_H-M   'P 1'
#
loop_
_entity.id
_entity.type
_entity.pdbx_description
1 polymer ?
#
loop_
_entity_poly.entity_id
_entity_poly.type
_entity_poly.pdbx_seq_one_letter_code
_entity_poly.pdbx_strand_id
1 'polypeptide(L)'
;YAQENPDEAVQIVLKYAGEDADAAHMRFMLDTELADAQSPDGIGWQTEAQWQALADMLQTYESLPGDVDVTAVFTTQFLDR
;
A
#
# COMPACT_ATOMS: atom_id res chain seq x y z
N TYR A 1 -7.05 -8.31 -11.36
CA TYR A 1 -8.50 -8.14 -11.13
C TYR A 1 -8.93 -6.70 -10.88
N ALA A 2 -8.64 -6.07 -9.72
CA ALA A 2 -9.17 -4.73 -9.42
C ALA A 2 -8.73 -3.66 -10.43
N GLN A 3 -7.48 -3.76 -10.92
CA GLN A 3 -6.96 -2.91 -12.00
C GLN A 3 -7.71 -3.10 -13.34
N GLU A 4 -8.19 -4.33 -13.61
CA GLU A 4 -8.82 -4.69 -14.88
C GLU A 4 -10.34 -4.50 -14.85
N ASN A 5 -10.94 -4.53 -13.64
CA ASN A 5 -12.38 -4.46 -13.41
C ASN A 5 -12.68 -3.44 -12.28
N PRO A 6 -12.28 -2.16 -12.43
CA PRO A 6 -12.31 -1.21 -11.32
C PRO A 6 -13.73 -0.91 -10.82
N ASP A 7 -14.71 -0.81 -11.72
CA ASP A 7 -16.09 -0.54 -11.34
C ASP A 7 -16.70 -1.72 -10.56
N GLU A 8 -16.43 -2.95 -10.99
CA GLU A 8 -16.89 -4.16 -10.29
C GLU A 8 -16.19 -4.32 -8.94
N ALA A 9 -14.89 -4.05 -8.88
CA ALA A 9 -14.13 -4.08 -7.63
C ALA A 9 -14.69 -3.10 -6.59
N VAL A 10 -15.05 -1.88 -7.01
CA VAL A 10 -15.73 -0.89 -6.14
C VAL A 10 -17.06 -1.45 -5.64
N GLN A 11 -17.89 -2.03 -6.49
CA GLN A 11 -19.16 -2.61 -6.07
C GLN A 11 -18.98 -3.78 -5.08
N ILE A 12 -17.92 -4.58 -5.21
CA ILE A 12 -17.58 -5.63 -4.25
C ILE A 12 -17.21 -5.01 -2.89
N VAL A 13 -16.38 -3.96 -2.88
CA VAL A 13 -15.99 -3.27 -1.65
C VAL A 13 -17.19 -2.66 -0.94
N LEU A 14 -18.10 -2.02 -1.68
CA LEU A 14 -19.31 -1.40 -1.13
C LEU A 14 -20.25 -2.37 -0.41
N LYS A 15 -20.19 -3.68 -0.70
CA LYS A 15 -20.96 -4.70 0.04
C LYS A 15 -20.52 -4.84 1.50
N TYR A 16 -19.28 -4.45 1.80
CA TYR A 16 -18.66 -4.58 3.12
C TYR A 16 -18.32 -3.23 3.74
N ALA A 17 -18.44 -2.16 2.96
CA ALA A 17 -18.27 -0.80 3.45
C ALA A 17 -19.53 -0.34 4.21
N GLY A 18 -19.36 0.54 5.19
CA GLY A 18 -20.47 1.09 5.97
C GLY A 18 -21.38 1.99 5.14
N GLU A 19 -22.48 2.45 5.75
CA GLU A 19 -23.50 3.29 5.11
C GLU A 19 -22.96 4.62 4.52
N ASP A 20 -21.81 5.09 5.04
CA ASP A 20 -21.16 6.33 4.60
C ASP A 20 -20.29 6.15 3.33
N ALA A 21 -20.17 4.93 2.79
CA ALA A 21 -19.30 4.67 1.65
C ALA A 21 -19.96 5.09 0.33
N ASP A 22 -19.30 6.02 -0.37
CA ASP A 22 -19.72 6.51 -1.68
C ASP A 22 -18.96 5.84 -2.82
N ALA A 23 -19.68 5.41 -3.86
CA ALA A 23 -19.10 4.69 -4.99
C ALA A 23 -18.11 5.54 -5.79
N ALA A 24 -18.42 6.83 -6.00
CA ALA A 24 -17.56 7.71 -6.77
C ALA A 24 -16.26 8.00 -5.99
N HIS A 25 -16.36 8.21 -4.68
CA HIS A 25 -15.21 8.37 -3.81
C HIS A 25 -14.33 7.11 -3.80
N MET A 26 -14.92 5.92 -3.65
CA MET A 26 -14.17 4.66 -3.67
C MET A 26 -13.52 4.39 -5.02
N ARG A 27 -14.18 4.76 -6.13
CA ARG A 27 -13.61 4.67 -7.48
C ARG A 27 -12.40 5.58 -7.63
N PHE A 28 -12.50 6.81 -7.14
CA PHE A 28 -11.39 7.78 -7.13
C PHE A 28 -10.20 7.25 -6.31
N MET A 29 -10.46 6.78 -5.09
CA MET A 29 -9.43 6.19 -4.24
C MET A 29 -8.74 5.03 -4.95
N LEU A 30 -9.50 4.11 -5.56
CA LEU A 30 -8.93 2.98 -6.29
C LEU A 30 -8.00 3.42 -7.43
N ASP A 31 -8.38 4.43 -8.22
CA ASP A 31 -7.52 4.95 -9.29
C ASP A 31 -6.21 5.54 -8.76
N THR A 32 -6.29 6.33 -7.70
CA THR A 32 -5.13 6.96 -7.07
C THR A 32 -4.18 5.90 -6.51
N GLU A 33 -4.70 4.96 -5.72
CA GLU A 33 -3.90 3.90 -5.10
C GLU A 33 -3.29 2.97 -6.16
N LEU A 34 -4.01 2.65 -7.25
CA LEU A 34 -3.46 1.86 -8.34
C LEU A 34 -2.33 2.56 -9.08
N ALA A 35 -2.38 3.89 -9.22
CA ALA A 35 -1.31 4.67 -9.82
C ALA A 35 -0.05 4.67 -8.94
N ASP A 36 -0.22 4.84 -7.64
CA ASP A 36 0.89 4.90 -6.68
C ASP A 36 1.49 3.53 -6.37
N ALA A 37 0.70 2.46 -6.49
CA ALA A 37 1.16 1.08 -6.26
C ALA A 37 2.01 0.51 -7.41
N GLN A 38 2.18 1.23 -8.52
CA GLN A 38 2.98 0.74 -9.65
C GLN A 38 4.46 0.66 -9.29
N SER A 39 5.07 -0.50 -9.54
CA SER A 39 6.49 -0.77 -9.33
C SER A 39 7.00 -1.69 -10.46
N PRO A 40 8.27 -1.59 -10.88
CA PRO A 40 8.87 -2.53 -11.83
C PRO A 40 8.74 -4.00 -11.42
N ASP A 41 8.69 -4.27 -10.11
CA ASP A 41 8.59 -5.62 -9.54
C ASP A 41 7.14 -6.03 -9.21
N GLY A 42 6.15 -5.23 -9.63
CA GLY A 42 4.73 -5.49 -9.40
C GLY A 42 4.17 -4.94 -8.08
N ILE A 43 2.85 -5.09 -7.92
CA ILE A 43 2.11 -4.56 -6.76
C ILE A 43 2.52 -5.30 -5.48
N GLY A 44 2.72 -4.54 -4.41
CA GLY A 44 3.05 -5.06 -3.07
C GLY A 44 4.55 -5.30 -2.85
N TRP A 45 5.38 -5.12 -3.88
CA TRP A 45 6.83 -5.19 -3.74
C TRP A 45 7.37 -4.07 -2.85
N GLN A 46 8.39 -4.42 -2.04
CA GLN A 46 9.01 -3.53 -1.08
C GLN A 46 10.52 -3.72 -1.09
N THR A 47 11.25 -2.66 -0.74
CA THR A 47 12.72 -2.66 -0.73
C THR A 47 13.27 -2.22 0.62
N GLU A 48 14.46 -2.72 0.97
CA GLU A 48 15.18 -2.31 2.18
C GLU A 48 15.40 -0.79 2.20
N ALA A 49 15.73 -0.19 1.05
CA ALA A 49 15.97 1.24 0.94
C ALA A 49 14.75 2.10 1.31
N GLN A 50 13.54 1.67 0.96
CA GLN A 50 12.29 2.37 1.35
C GLN A 50 12.08 2.32 2.86
N TRP A 51 12.31 1.16 3.48
CA TRP A 51 12.18 0.99 4.93
C TRP A 51 13.26 1.75 5.71
N GLN A 52 14.51 1.74 5.22
CA GLN A 52 15.59 2.51 5.83
C GLN A 52 15.31 4.01 5.78
N ALA A 53 14.88 4.54 4.63
CA ALA A 53 14.54 5.95 4.50
C ALA A 53 13.41 6.39 5.46
N LEU A 54 12.42 5.52 5.69
CA LEU A 54 11.37 5.77 6.68
C LEU A 54 11.92 5.76 8.11
N ALA A 55 12.74 4.76 8.46
CA ALA A 55 13.36 4.65 9.78
C ALA A 55 14.24 5.88 10.09
N ASP A 56 15.08 6.30 9.15
CA ASP A 56 15.95 7.47 9.27
C ASP A 56 15.14 8.76 9.50
N MET A 57 14.02 8.91 8.78
CA MET A 57 13.12 10.05 8.95
C MET A 57 12.50 10.05 10.35
N LEU A 58 12.00 8.92 10.83
CA LEU A 58 11.41 8.83 12.17
C LEU A 58 12.42 9.03 13.30
N GLN A 59 13.66 8.56 13.13
CA GLN A 59 14.74 8.81 14.08
C GLN A 59 15.13 10.30 14.11
N THR A 60 15.20 10.95 12.95
CA THR A 60 15.50 12.39 12.83
C THR A 60 14.51 13.24 13.61
N TYR A 61 13.24 12.84 13.65
CA TYR A 61 12.18 13.55 14.38
C TYR A 61 11.83 12.91 15.73
N GLU A 62 12.77 12.14 16.32
CA GLU A 62 12.65 11.51 17.65
C GLU A 62 11.36 10.68 17.86
N SER A 63 10.78 10.20 16.77
CA SER A 63 9.52 9.43 16.75
C SER A 63 9.75 7.91 16.79
N LEU A 64 11.01 7.48 16.64
CA LEU A 64 11.43 6.08 16.75
C LEU A 64 12.54 5.95 17.81
N PRO A 65 12.29 5.32 18.97
CA PRO A 65 13.31 5.17 19.99
C PRO A 65 14.29 4.05 19.62
N GLY A 66 15.46 4.45 19.11
CA GLY A 66 16.60 3.56 18.87
C GLY A 66 16.66 2.96 17.47
N ASP A 67 17.64 2.08 17.29
CA ASP A 67 17.91 1.43 16.01
C ASP A 67 16.91 0.30 15.74
N VAL A 68 16.43 0.23 14.51
CA VAL A 68 15.53 -0.81 14.01
C VAL A 68 16.23 -1.57 12.90
N ASP A 69 16.22 -2.90 12.98
CA ASP A 69 16.60 -3.76 11.86
C ASP A 69 15.46 -3.77 10.83
N VAL A 70 15.59 -2.94 9.79
CA VAL A 70 14.60 -2.82 8.73
C VAL A 70 14.46 -4.08 7.89
N THR A 71 15.45 -4.99 7.90
CA THR A 71 15.36 -6.25 7.14
C THR A 71 14.42 -7.26 7.79
N ALA A 72 14.11 -7.08 9.08
CA ALA A 72 13.22 -7.95 9.83
C ALA A 72 11.73 -7.55 9.74
N VAL A 73 11.40 -6.37 9.20
CA VAL A 73 10.02 -5.83 9.20
C VAL A 73 9.24 -6.06 7.91
N PHE A 74 9.90 -6.55 6.84
CA PHE A 74 9.24 -6.85 5.58
C PHE A 74 9.81 -8.12 4.93
N THR A 75 9.05 -8.69 4.02
CA THR A 75 9.53 -9.77 3.14
C THR A 75 8.78 -9.77 1.84
N THR A 76 9.45 -10.11 0.74
CA THR A 76 8.84 -10.29 -0.59
C THR A 76 8.75 -11.76 -1.00
N GLN A 77 9.09 -12.69 -0.09
CA GLN A 77 9.17 -14.13 -0.40
C GLN A 77 7.83 -14.77 -0.84
N PHE A 78 6.71 -14.12 -0.51
CA PHE A 78 5.36 -14.60 -0.80
C PHE A 78 4.74 -13.93 -2.03
N LEU A 79 5.45 -12.98 -2.65
CA LEU A 79 4.99 -12.36 -3.89
C LEU A 79 5.35 -13.27 -5.05
N ASP A 80 4.34 -13.66 -5.82
CA ASP A 80 4.53 -14.40 -7.06
C ASP A 80 5.18 -13.48 -8.12
N ARG A 81 5.99 -14.08 -9.00
CA ARG A 81 6.55 -13.42 -10.18
C ARG A 81 5.69 -13.63 -11.41
#